data_AF-A0A1G0K136-F1
#
_entry.id   AF-A0A1G0K136-F1
#
_cell.length_a   1.000
_cell.length_b   1.000
_cell.length_c   1.000
_cell.angle_alpha   90.00
_cell.angle_beta   90.00
_cell.angle_gamma   90.00
#
_symmetry.space_group_name_H-M   'P 1'
#
loop_
_entity.id
_entity.type
_entity.pdbx_description
1 polymer ?
#
loop_
_entity_poly.entity_id
_entity_poly.type
_entity_poly.pdbx_seq_one_letter_code
_entity_poly.pdbx_strand_id
1 'polypeptide(L)'
;MRMQRRTLLTIIILSLAFTGCSNQFVYDRIDRLAQFYIERYVDLDKAQSSLLYINLAAIKEWHRQDELASYLKFLGRIETDIQAEITAATVASWVEQLRLSYAQVRDKVVPALVQVAQTLTAAQIEEFTAKMEERNQELEQEYLGRDETEYRDSVFEEMEDRLGEWLDRLTPEQQRTLQQAVSELERLDQQWLDNR
;
A
#
# COMPACT_ATOMS: atom_id res chain seq x y z
N MET A 1 22.47 -14.39 40.30
CA MET A 1 21.36 -15.12 39.65
C MET A 1 19.96 -14.52 39.87
N ARG A 2 19.51 -14.17 41.09
CA ARG A 2 18.14 -13.61 41.31
C ARG A 2 17.90 -12.25 40.63
N MET A 3 18.92 -11.39 40.54
CA MET A 3 18.82 -10.06 39.92
C MET A 3 18.73 -10.15 38.38
N GLN A 4 19.53 -11.02 37.75
CA GLN A 4 19.47 -11.29 36.30
C GLN A 4 18.13 -11.91 35.86
N ARG A 5 17.53 -12.78 36.67
CA ARG A 5 16.18 -13.33 36.39
C ARG A 5 15.10 -12.26 36.43
N ARG A 6 15.21 -11.26 37.34
CA ARG A 6 14.28 -10.13 37.40
C ARG A 6 14.43 -9.22 36.18
N THR A 7 15.66 -8.90 35.77
CA THR A 7 15.93 -8.12 34.56
C THR A 7 15.44 -8.83 33.30
N LEU A 8 15.66 -10.14 33.18
CA LEU A 8 15.13 -10.93 32.06
C LEU A 8 13.60 -10.94 32.02
N LEU A 9 12.95 -11.12 33.18
CA LEU A 9 11.49 -11.06 33.29
C LEU A 9 10.95 -9.67 32.92
N THR A 10 11.62 -8.59 33.35
CA THR A 10 11.24 -7.22 32.94
C THR A 10 11.39 -7.03 31.44
N ILE A 11 12.48 -7.52 30.82
CA ILE A 11 12.71 -7.42 29.37
C ILE A 11 11.65 -8.21 28.60
N ILE A 12 11.32 -9.43 29.04
CA ILE A 12 10.29 -10.28 28.41
C ILE A 12 8.89 -9.64 28.54
N ILE A 13 8.56 -9.06 29.69
CA ILE A 13 7.28 -8.36 29.89
C ILE A 13 7.23 -7.09 29.03
N LEU A 14 8.34 -6.37 28.90
CA LEU A 14 8.43 -5.18 28.06
C LEU A 14 8.33 -5.53 26.56
N SER A 15 8.93 -6.64 26.13
CA SER A 15 8.83 -7.10 24.74
C SER A 15 7.42 -7.60 24.42
N LEU A 16 6.77 -8.34 25.34
CA LEU A 16 5.37 -8.75 25.18
C LEU A 16 4.39 -7.57 25.21
N ALA A 17 4.71 -6.49 25.94
CA ALA A 17 3.91 -5.27 25.95
C ALA A 17 4.03 -4.48 24.63
N PHE A 18 5.11 -4.66 23.87
CA PHE A 18 5.31 -4.02 22.55
C PHE A 18 4.70 -4.80 21.40
N THR A 19 4.41 -6.09 21.56
CA THR A 19 3.89 -6.95 20.46
C THR A 19 2.38 -6.86 20.25
N GLY A 20 1.64 -6.07 21.04
CA GLY A 20 0.17 -6.13 21.09
C GLY A 20 -0.63 -4.98 20.45
N CYS A 21 -0.02 -3.87 20.03
CA CYS A 21 -0.78 -2.67 19.58
C CYS A 21 -0.19 -1.98 18.33
N SER A 22 0.45 -2.72 17.42
CA SER A 22 1.18 -2.10 16.29
C SER A 22 0.26 -1.37 15.31
N ASN A 23 -0.86 -1.96 14.89
CA ASN A 23 -1.67 -1.39 13.80
C ASN A 23 -2.32 -0.06 14.16
N GLN A 24 -2.89 0.06 15.37
CA GLN A 24 -3.46 1.33 15.82
C GLN A 24 -2.37 2.39 16.02
N PHE A 25 -1.21 2.01 16.57
CA PHE A 25 -0.08 2.92 16.73
C PHE A 25 0.48 3.43 15.39
N VAL A 26 0.59 2.55 14.39
CA VAL A 26 1.04 2.91 13.04
C VAL A 26 0.03 3.83 12.37
N TYR A 27 -1.27 3.49 12.40
CA TYR A 27 -2.30 4.33 11.81
C TYR A 27 -2.40 5.71 12.48
N ASP A 28 -2.30 5.78 13.80
CA ASP A 28 -2.30 7.05 14.54
C ASP A 28 -1.15 7.99 14.12
N ARG A 29 -0.08 7.43 13.56
CA ARG A 29 1.13 8.12 13.11
C ARG A 29 1.27 8.19 11.59
N ILE A 30 0.27 7.76 10.82
CA ILE A 30 0.36 7.62 9.36
C ILE A 30 0.66 8.96 8.65
N ASP A 31 0.20 10.08 9.21
CA ASP A 31 0.53 11.43 8.77
C ASP A 31 2.04 11.70 8.80
N ARG A 32 2.72 11.32 9.88
CA ARG A 32 4.18 11.48 10.00
C ARG A 32 4.95 10.52 9.10
N LEU A 33 4.45 9.29 8.96
CA LEU A 33 5.06 8.30 8.07
C LEU A 33 4.94 8.73 6.61
N ALA A 34 3.78 9.26 6.21
CA ALA A 34 3.55 9.81 4.88
C ALA A 34 4.44 11.03 4.63
N GLN A 35 4.57 11.94 5.61
CA GLN A 35 5.49 13.08 5.51
C GLN A 35 6.93 12.61 5.29
N PHE A 36 7.42 11.69 6.14
CA PHE A 36 8.77 11.14 6.00
C PHE A 36 8.98 10.48 4.64
N TYR A 37 7.97 9.76 4.13
CA TYR A 37 8.05 9.16 2.80
C TYR A 37 8.16 10.21 1.68
N ILE A 38 7.37 11.29 1.75
CA ILE A 38 7.39 12.37 0.76
C ILE A 38 8.72 13.15 0.80
N GLU A 39 9.25 13.43 1.99
CA GLU A 39 10.52 14.13 2.18
C GLU A 39 11.74 13.31 1.69
N ARG A 40 11.57 12.04 1.30
CA ARG A 40 12.62 11.28 0.58
C ARG A 40 12.78 11.69 -0.87
N TYR A 41 11.78 12.37 -1.45
CA TYR A 41 11.80 12.82 -2.84
C TYR A 41 12.25 14.27 -2.98
N VAL A 42 12.12 15.08 -1.94
CA VAL A 42 12.45 16.51 -1.97
C VAL A 42 12.78 17.00 -0.56
N ASP A 43 13.88 17.75 -0.41
CA ASP A 43 14.25 18.34 0.87
C ASP A 43 13.39 19.58 1.17
N LEU A 44 12.39 19.41 2.03
CA LEU A 44 11.45 20.46 2.40
C LEU A 44 12.02 21.34 3.52
N ASP A 45 11.84 22.65 3.39
CA ASP A 45 12.15 23.56 4.49
C ASP A 45 11.13 23.44 5.63
N LYS A 46 11.43 24.05 6.77
CA LYS A 46 10.58 23.97 7.97
C LYS A 46 9.14 24.44 7.74
N ALA A 47 8.92 25.45 6.91
CA ALA A 47 7.59 25.98 6.61
C ALA A 47 6.82 25.00 5.69
N GLN A 48 7.48 24.47 4.67
CA GLN A 48 6.94 23.48 3.75
C GLN A 48 6.59 22.16 4.47
N SER A 49 7.50 21.64 5.29
CA SER A 49 7.24 20.44 6.13
C SER A 49 6.08 20.65 7.10
N SER A 50 5.96 21.85 7.70
CA SER A 50 4.85 22.16 8.61
C SER A 50 3.51 22.21 7.86
N LEU A 51 3.50 22.78 6.65
CA LEU A 51 2.32 22.80 5.78
C LEU A 51 1.91 21.38 5.37
N LEU A 52 2.87 20.56 4.94
CA LEU A 52 2.64 19.15 4.57
C LEU A 52 2.05 18.37 5.75
N TYR A 53 2.61 18.53 6.95
CA TYR A 53 2.11 17.88 8.16
C TYR A 53 0.65 18.25 8.48
N ILE A 54 0.30 19.54 8.43
CA ILE A 54 -1.07 20.01 8.69
C ILE A 54 -2.04 19.38 7.69
N ASN A 55 -1.66 19.35 6.42
CA ASN A 55 -2.48 18.76 5.36
C ASN A 55 -2.67 17.25 5.56
N LEU A 56 -1.60 16.52 5.84
CA LEU A 56 -1.67 15.06 6.09
C LEU A 56 -2.45 14.72 7.36
N ALA A 57 -2.35 15.54 8.41
CA ALA A 57 -3.13 15.36 9.64
C ALA A 57 -4.63 15.54 9.37
N ALA A 58 -5.01 16.54 8.56
CA ALA A 58 -6.41 16.76 8.16
C ALA A 58 -6.94 15.61 7.28
N ILE A 59 -6.13 15.12 6.33
CA ILE A 59 -6.47 13.95 5.50
C ILE A 59 -6.66 12.71 6.36
N LYS A 60 -5.76 12.46 7.33
CA LYS A 60 -5.87 11.33 8.26
C LYS A 60 -7.18 11.37 9.05
N GLU A 61 -7.58 12.55 9.53
CA GLU A 61 -8.81 12.72 10.30
C GLU A 61 -10.05 12.47 9.43
N TRP A 62 -10.10 13.07 8.24
CA TRP A 62 -11.16 12.79 7.26
C TRP A 62 -11.23 11.30 6.91
N HIS A 63 -10.09 10.68 6.60
CA HIS A 63 -10.03 9.27 6.26
C HIS A 63 -10.56 8.39 7.40
N ARG A 64 -10.24 8.74 8.65
CA ARG A 64 -10.75 8.03 9.84
C ARG A 64 -12.26 8.19 10.02
N GLN A 65 -12.77 9.42 9.90
CA GLN A 65 -14.16 9.73 10.22
C GLN A 65 -15.14 9.29 9.12
N ASP A 66 -14.73 9.47 7.85
CA ASP A 66 -15.60 9.28 6.70
C ASP A 66 -15.21 8.02 5.91
N GLU A 67 -13.98 7.96 5.41
CA GLU A 67 -13.59 6.94 4.43
C GLU A 67 -13.54 5.53 5.02
N LEU A 68 -12.99 5.36 6.23
CA LEU A 68 -12.98 4.06 6.92
C LEU A 68 -14.40 3.53 7.18
N ALA A 69 -15.37 4.40 7.47
CA ALA A 69 -16.75 3.99 7.64
C ALA A 69 -17.37 3.50 6.32
N SER A 70 -16.96 4.07 5.19
CA SER A 70 -17.31 3.59 3.84
C SER A 70 -16.72 2.19 3.60
N TYR A 71 -15.44 1.99 3.92
CA TYR A 71 -14.78 0.69 3.79
C TYR A 71 -15.45 -0.39 4.62
N LEU A 72 -15.86 -0.09 5.86
CA LEU A 72 -16.58 -1.04 6.71
C LEU A 72 -17.91 -1.48 6.09
N LYS A 73 -18.68 -0.55 5.50
CA LYS A 73 -19.92 -0.90 4.77
C LYS A 73 -19.63 -1.77 3.56
N PHE A 74 -18.58 -1.46 2.81
CA PHE A 74 -18.18 -2.24 1.66
C PHE A 74 -17.71 -3.66 2.04
N LEU A 75 -16.93 -3.80 3.10
CA LEU A 75 -16.53 -5.10 3.64
C LEU A 75 -17.74 -5.92 4.10
N GLY A 76 -18.72 -5.30 4.78
CA GLY A 76 -19.96 -5.98 5.16
C GLY A 76 -20.79 -6.44 3.95
N ARG A 77 -20.72 -5.70 2.84
CA ARG A 77 -21.31 -6.15 1.57
C ARG A 77 -20.55 -7.35 1.01
N ILE A 78 -19.22 -7.32 0.98
CA ILE A 78 -18.41 -8.47 0.53
C ILE A 78 -18.74 -9.71 1.38
N GLU A 79 -18.80 -9.57 2.70
CA GLU A 79 -19.15 -10.67 3.63
C GLU A 79 -20.52 -11.29 3.33
N THR A 80 -21.48 -10.47 2.89
CA THR A 80 -22.80 -10.94 2.45
C THR A 80 -22.73 -11.62 1.08
N ASP A 81 -22.03 -11.00 0.13
CA ASP A 81 -21.91 -11.49 -1.25
C ASP A 81 -21.23 -12.87 -1.30
N ILE A 82 -20.24 -13.14 -0.44
CA ILE A 82 -19.53 -14.44 -0.37
C ILE A 82 -20.36 -15.59 0.23
N GLN A 83 -21.55 -15.32 0.77
CA GLN A 83 -22.48 -16.39 1.21
C GLN A 83 -23.17 -17.07 0.02
N ALA A 84 -23.09 -16.47 -1.17
CA ALA A 84 -23.61 -17.02 -2.42
C ALA A 84 -22.44 -17.38 -3.37
N GLU A 85 -22.78 -17.97 -4.51
CA GLU A 85 -21.81 -18.22 -5.57
C GLU A 85 -21.22 -16.89 -6.09
N ILE A 86 -19.89 -16.78 -6.07
CA ILE A 86 -19.18 -15.61 -6.58
C ILE A 86 -19.07 -15.69 -8.10
N THR A 87 -19.61 -14.67 -8.78
CA THR A 87 -19.53 -14.54 -10.24
C THR A 87 -18.53 -13.45 -10.64
N ALA A 88 -18.09 -13.47 -11.90
CA ALA A 88 -17.26 -12.39 -12.44
C ALA A 88 -17.94 -11.01 -12.33
N ALA A 89 -19.27 -10.94 -12.45
CA ALA A 89 -20.03 -9.71 -12.28
C ALA A 89 -19.99 -9.20 -10.83
N THR A 90 -20.05 -10.10 -9.84
CA THR A 90 -19.90 -9.77 -8.42
C THR A 90 -18.53 -9.13 -8.18
N VAL A 91 -17.46 -9.78 -8.63
CA VAL A 91 -16.08 -9.27 -8.49
C VAL A 91 -15.89 -7.94 -9.22
N ALA A 92 -16.40 -7.80 -10.44
CA ALA A 92 -16.34 -6.53 -11.19
C ALA A 92 -17.00 -5.38 -10.42
N SER A 93 -18.11 -5.64 -9.73
CA SER A 93 -18.77 -4.64 -8.90
C SER A 93 -17.95 -4.23 -7.66
N TRP A 94 -17.16 -5.15 -7.10
CA TRP A 94 -16.23 -4.85 -6.00
C TRP A 94 -15.07 -3.98 -6.49
N VAL A 95 -14.50 -4.31 -7.65
CA VAL A 95 -13.43 -3.52 -8.28
C VAL A 95 -13.91 -2.09 -8.56
N GLU A 96 -15.14 -1.90 -9.04
CA GLU A 96 -15.68 -0.56 -9.27
C GLU A 96 -15.83 0.24 -7.98
N GLN A 97 -16.31 -0.39 -6.90
CA GLN A 97 -16.39 0.28 -5.61
C GLN A 97 -15.00 0.66 -5.06
N LEU A 98 -13.99 -0.20 -5.24
CA LEU A 98 -12.61 0.10 -4.88
C LEU A 98 -12.05 1.29 -5.68
N ARG A 99 -12.36 1.37 -6.99
CA ARG A 99 -11.96 2.52 -7.83
C ARG A 99 -12.58 3.83 -7.36
N LEU A 100 -13.86 3.80 -6.97
CA LEU A 100 -14.54 4.99 -6.45
C LEU A 100 -13.92 5.46 -5.13
N SER A 101 -13.63 4.54 -4.21
CA SER A 101 -12.94 4.86 -2.96
C SER A 101 -11.54 5.40 -3.19
N TYR A 102 -10.77 4.80 -4.12
CA TYR A 102 -9.46 5.34 -4.51
C TYR A 102 -9.58 6.77 -5.05
N ALA A 103 -10.57 7.04 -5.91
CA ALA A 103 -10.82 8.38 -6.44
C ALA A 103 -11.13 9.38 -5.32
N GLN A 104 -11.93 9.00 -4.31
CA GLN A 104 -12.24 9.85 -3.15
C GLN A 104 -10.98 10.23 -2.37
N VAL A 105 -10.11 9.25 -2.08
CA VAL A 105 -8.82 9.51 -1.42
C VAL A 105 -7.95 10.43 -2.27
N ARG A 106 -7.80 10.15 -3.56
CA ARG A 106 -7.03 10.99 -4.49
C ARG A 106 -7.54 12.42 -4.51
N ASP A 107 -8.85 12.63 -4.61
CA ASP A 107 -9.46 13.96 -4.69
C ASP A 107 -9.30 14.77 -3.39
N LYS A 108 -8.99 14.11 -2.27
CA LYS A 108 -8.57 14.76 -1.01
C LYS A 108 -7.06 15.01 -0.93
N VAL A 109 -6.26 14.06 -1.34
CA VAL A 109 -4.79 14.10 -1.21
C VAL A 109 -4.14 15.04 -2.21
N VAL A 110 -4.54 14.97 -3.48
CA VAL A 110 -3.88 15.71 -4.57
C VAL A 110 -3.90 17.23 -4.34
N PRO A 111 -5.02 17.88 -3.99
CA PRO A 111 -5.02 19.33 -3.74
C PRO A 111 -4.08 19.75 -2.60
N ALA A 112 -3.99 18.93 -1.55
CA ALA A 112 -3.09 19.16 -0.42
C ALA A 112 -1.61 19.06 -0.81
N LEU A 113 -1.25 18.11 -1.68
CA LEU A 113 0.11 17.99 -2.20
C LEU A 113 0.43 19.12 -3.17
N VAL A 114 -0.51 19.52 -4.03
CA VAL A 114 -0.35 20.67 -4.95
C VAL A 114 -0.05 21.95 -4.18
N GLN A 115 -0.70 22.16 -3.02
CA GLN A 115 -0.42 23.33 -2.19
C GLN A 115 1.04 23.38 -1.71
N VAL A 116 1.64 22.22 -1.36
CA VAL A 116 3.06 22.14 -1.00
C VAL A 116 3.93 22.31 -2.25
N ALA A 117 3.57 21.67 -3.37
CA ALA A 117 4.29 21.76 -4.63
C ALA A 117 4.42 23.22 -5.14
N GLN A 118 3.39 24.04 -4.95
CA GLN A 118 3.40 25.46 -5.31
C GLN A 118 4.39 26.31 -4.50
N THR A 119 4.86 25.80 -3.35
CA THR A 119 5.84 26.49 -2.50
C THR A 119 7.28 26.06 -2.78
N LEU A 120 7.48 25.07 -3.66
CA LEU A 120 8.81 24.56 -3.98
C LEU A 120 9.63 25.58 -4.77
N THR A 121 10.93 25.62 -4.46
CA THR A 121 11.91 26.36 -5.25
C THR A 121 12.26 25.60 -6.53
N ALA A 122 12.88 26.30 -7.50
CA ALA A 122 13.37 25.65 -8.71
C ALA A 122 14.35 24.50 -8.43
N ALA A 123 15.23 24.66 -7.43
CA ALA A 123 16.18 23.63 -7.02
C ALA A 123 15.48 22.39 -6.45
N GLN A 124 14.44 22.58 -5.64
CA GLN A 124 13.63 21.48 -5.08
C GLN A 124 12.82 20.74 -6.16
N ILE A 125 12.35 21.45 -7.19
CA ILE A 125 11.67 20.83 -8.35
C ILE A 125 12.66 19.96 -9.15
N GLU A 126 13.88 20.44 -9.35
CA GLU A 126 14.94 19.68 -10.03
C GLU A 126 15.32 18.42 -9.23
N GLU A 127 15.51 18.55 -7.91
CA GLU A 127 15.76 17.43 -7.00
C GLU A 127 14.64 16.38 -7.07
N PHE A 128 13.38 16.82 -6.95
CA PHE A 128 12.22 15.95 -7.06
C PHE A 128 12.18 15.19 -8.38
N THR A 129 12.39 15.89 -9.49
CA THR A 129 12.34 15.29 -10.82
C THR A 129 13.47 14.28 -11.01
N ALA A 130 14.68 14.58 -10.52
CA ALA A 130 15.81 13.65 -10.57
C ALA A 130 15.55 12.38 -9.73
N LYS A 131 14.96 12.53 -8.54
CA LYS A 131 14.57 11.39 -7.68
C LYS A 131 13.49 10.52 -8.31
N MET A 132 12.53 11.13 -8.99
CA MET A 132 11.48 10.40 -9.73
C MET A 132 12.08 9.63 -10.91
N GLU A 133 13.01 10.22 -11.65
CA GLU A 133 13.69 9.55 -12.76
C GLU A 133 14.55 8.37 -12.31
N GLU A 134 15.31 8.53 -11.22
CA GLU A 134 16.06 7.43 -10.57
C GLU A 134 15.11 6.28 -10.20
N ARG A 135 13.97 6.60 -9.58
CA ARG A 135 13.00 5.59 -9.19
C ARG A 135 12.35 4.89 -10.39
N ASN A 136 12.07 5.62 -11.46
CA ASN A 136 11.56 5.04 -12.70
C ASN A 136 12.57 4.04 -13.29
N GLN A 137 13.86 4.40 -13.32
CA GLN A 137 14.92 3.51 -13.81
C GLN A 137 15.08 2.25 -12.96
N GLU A 138 14.95 2.35 -11.63
CA GLU A 138 14.93 1.18 -10.74
C GLU A 138 13.75 0.24 -11.06
N LEU A 139 12.55 0.80 -11.22
CA LEU A 139 11.34 0.03 -11.57
C LEU A 139 11.46 -0.60 -12.97
N GLU A 140 12.06 0.12 -13.92
CA GLU A 140 12.35 -0.39 -15.26
C GLU A 140 13.27 -1.62 -15.17
N GLN A 141 14.34 -1.55 -14.39
CA GLN A 141 15.26 -2.68 -14.21
C GLN A 141 14.59 -3.86 -13.51
N GLU A 142 13.78 -3.61 -12.48
CA GLU A 142 13.08 -4.64 -11.70
C GLU A 142 12.05 -5.40 -12.55
N TYR A 143 11.22 -4.69 -13.31
CA TYR A 143 10.06 -5.29 -13.96
C TYR A 143 10.26 -5.60 -15.45
N LEU A 144 11.06 -4.81 -16.17
CA LEU A 144 11.21 -4.95 -17.63
C LEU A 144 12.32 -5.91 -18.05
N GLY A 145 13.21 -6.27 -17.12
CA GLY A 145 14.25 -7.28 -17.37
C GLY A 145 13.72 -8.70 -17.48
N ARG A 146 12.47 -8.95 -17.04
CA ARG A 146 11.90 -10.29 -16.93
C ARG A 146 11.42 -10.84 -18.27
N ASP A 147 11.80 -12.07 -18.58
CA ASP A 147 11.17 -12.82 -19.67
C ASP A 147 9.73 -13.26 -19.31
N GLU A 148 9.00 -13.82 -20.27
CA GLU A 148 7.60 -14.24 -20.08
C GLU A 148 7.43 -15.32 -18.99
N THR A 149 8.43 -16.20 -18.84
CA THR A 149 8.41 -17.28 -17.83
C THR A 149 8.69 -16.69 -16.47
N GLU A 150 9.74 -15.87 -16.34
CA GLU A 150 10.08 -15.17 -15.11
C GLU A 150 8.93 -14.27 -14.62
N TYR A 151 8.24 -13.59 -15.53
CA TYR A 151 7.03 -12.82 -15.21
C TYR A 151 5.96 -13.72 -14.59
N ARG A 152 5.58 -14.82 -15.26
CA ARG A 152 4.49 -15.69 -14.79
C ARG A 152 4.85 -16.39 -13.48
N ASP A 153 6.10 -16.84 -13.33
CA ASP A 153 6.55 -17.47 -12.09
C ASP A 153 6.51 -16.46 -10.93
N SER A 154 6.96 -15.22 -11.14
CA SER A 154 6.89 -14.18 -10.10
C SER A 154 5.45 -13.83 -9.72
N VAL A 155 4.53 -13.74 -10.69
CA VAL A 155 3.11 -13.48 -10.42
C VAL A 155 2.48 -14.65 -9.66
N PHE A 156 2.83 -15.90 -10.01
CA PHE A 156 2.37 -17.07 -9.30
C PHE A 156 2.85 -17.07 -7.85
N GLU A 157 4.14 -16.87 -7.61
CA GLU A 157 4.74 -16.83 -6.26
C GLU A 157 4.10 -15.72 -5.42
N GLU A 158 3.97 -14.50 -5.95
CA GLU A 158 3.33 -13.40 -5.23
C GLU A 158 1.86 -13.67 -4.90
N MET A 159 1.10 -14.26 -5.82
CA MET A 159 -0.30 -14.60 -5.56
C MET A 159 -0.43 -15.76 -4.58
N GLU A 160 0.44 -16.77 -4.67
CA GLU A 160 0.48 -17.90 -3.74
C GLU A 160 0.79 -17.43 -2.32
N ASP A 161 1.82 -16.61 -2.15
CA ASP A 161 2.19 -16.06 -0.84
C ASP A 161 1.05 -15.23 -0.25
N ARG A 162 0.48 -14.31 -1.05
CA ARG A 162 -0.64 -13.47 -0.61
C ARG A 162 -1.84 -14.31 -0.22
N LEU A 163 -2.26 -15.27 -1.05
CA LEU A 163 -3.37 -16.15 -0.71
C LEU A 163 -3.05 -17.01 0.52
N GLY A 164 -1.80 -17.42 0.67
CA GLY A 164 -1.30 -18.19 1.81
C GLY A 164 -1.42 -17.46 3.14
N GLU A 165 -1.27 -16.14 3.16
CA GLU A 165 -1.48 -15.33 4.37
C GLU A 165 -2.95 -15.38 4.87
N TRP A 166 -3.92 -15.60 3.99
CA TRP A 166 -5.36 -15.61 4.32
C TRP A 166 -5.97 -17.02 4.41
N LEU A 167 -5.49 -17.95 3.58
CA LEU A 167 -6.08 -19.28 3.40
C LEU A 167 -5.21 -20.42 3.95
N ASP A 168 -4.10 -20.09 4.61
CA ASP A 168 -2.98 -20.99 4.87
C ASP A 168 -2.39 -21.58 3.57
N ARG A 169 -1.48 -22.55 3.70
CA ARG A 169 -0.83 -23.19 2.56
C ARG A 169 -1.88 -23.74 1.57
N LEU A 170 -1.80 -23.29 0.32
CA LEU A 170 -2.67 -23.75 -0.76
C LEU A 170 -2.55 -25.26 -0.99
N THR A 171 -3.70 -25.90 -1.22
CA THR A 171 -3.76 -27.30 -1.65
C THR A 171 -3.20 -27.47 -3.07
N PRO A 172 -2.73 -28.67 -3.45
CA PRO A 172 -2.26 -28.93 -4.82
C PRO A 172 -3.30 -28.58 -5.90
N GLU A 173 -4.59 -28.72 -5.59
CA GLU A 173 -5.70 -28.35 -6.48
C GLU A 173 -5.82 -26.82 -6.65
N GLN A 174 -5.69 -26.06 -5.56
CA GLN A 174 -5.70 -24.60 -5.59
C GLN A 174 -4.47 -24.04 -6.30
N GLN A 175 -3.29 -24.62 -6.08
CA GLN A 175 -2.07 -24.26 -6.79
C GLN A 175 -2.21 -24.47 -8.31
N ARG A 176 -2.77 -25.60 -8.76
CA ARG A 176 -3.04 -25.83 -10.19
C ARG A 176 -4.02 -24.81 -10.77
N THR A 177 -5.06 -24.46 -10.00
CA THR A 177 -6.04 -23.43 -10.42
C THR A 177 -5.37 -22.07 -10.57
N LEU A 178 -4.52 -21.69 -9.60
CA LEU A 178 -3.74 -20.47 -9.66
C LEU A 178 -2.78 -20.46 -10.84
N GLN A 179 -2.05 -21.56 -11.08
CA GLN A 179 -1.14 -21.69 -12.22
C GLN A 179 -1.88 -21.46 -13.56
N GLN A 180 -3.06 -22.05 -13.71
CA GLN A 180 -3.88 -21.85 -14.90
C GLN A 180 -4.31 -20.38 -15.04
N ALA A 181 -4.82 -19.77 -13.98
CA ALA A 181 -5.22 -18.36 -13.99
C ALA A 181 -4.05 -17.43 -14.35
N VAL A 182 -2.87 -17.68 -13.78
CA VAL A 182 -1.64 -16.93 -14.10
C VAL A 182 -1.22 -17.13 -15.55
N SER A 183 -1.41 -18.33 -16.12
CA SER A 183 -1.11 -18.60 -17.54
C SER A 183 -2.05 -17.89 -18.52
N GLU A 184 -3.27 -17.58 -18.09
CA GLU A 184 -4.29 -16.87 -18.88
C GLU A 184 -4.23 -15.34 -18.67
N LEU A 185 -3.47 -14.87 -17.67
CA LEU A 185 -3.32 -13.46 -17.36
C LEU A 185 -2.62 -12.71 -18.51
N GLU A 186 -3.18 -11.56 -18.88
CA GLU A 186 -2.52 -10.59 -19.77
C GLU A 186 -1.38 -9.89 -19.02
N ARG A 187 -0.19 -9.92 -19.62
CA ARG A 187 1.01 -9.30 -19.06
C ARG A 187 0.88 -7.76 -19.07
N LEU A 188 0.84 -7.15 -17.89
CA LEU A 188 0.56 -5.70 -17.72
C LEU A 188 1.81 -4.81 -17.74
N ASP A 189 2.98 -5.31 -17.36
CA ASP A 189 4.23 -4.53 -17.38
C ASP A 189 4.73 -4.25 -18.82
N GLN A 190 4.40 -5.11 -19.79
CA GLN A 190 4.62 -4.83 -21.22
C GLN A 190 3.74 -3.68 -21.73
N GLN A 191 2.49 -3.55 -21.24
CA GLN A 191 1.68 -2.38 -21.60
C GLN A 191 2.26 -1.07 -21.05
N TRP A 192 2.97 -1.13 -19.91
CA TRP A 192 3.69 0.03 -19.38
C TRP A 192 4.89 0.42 -20.26
N LEU A 193 5.60 -0.56 -20.83
CA LEU A 193 6.63 -0.32 -21.86
C LEU A 193 6.07 0.40 -23.09
N ASP A 194 4.93 -0.08 -23.58
CA ASP A 194 4.39 0.34 -24.87
C ASP A 194 3.73 1.73 -24.83
N ASN A 195 3.31 2.19 -23.65
CA ASN A 195 2.61 3.47 -23.45
C ASN A 195 3.48 4.57 -22.80
N ARG A 196 4.80 4.47 -22.92
CA ARG A 196 5.75 5.49 -22.46
C ARG A 196 5.79 6.72 -23.37
#